data_AF-A0A432J1Q3-F1
#
_entry.id   AF-A0A432J1Q3-F1
#
_cell.length_a   1.000
_cell.length_b   1.000
_cell.length_c   1.000
_cell.angle_alpha   90.00
_cell.angle_beta   90.00
_cell.angle_gamma   90.00
#
_symmetry.space_group_name_H-M   'P 1'
#
loop_
_entity.id
_entity.type
_entity.pdbx_description
1 polymer ?
#
loop_
_entity_poly.entity_id
_entity_poly.type
_entity_poly.pdbx_seq_one_letter_code
_entity_poly.pdbx_strand_id
1 'polypeptide(L)'
;MTNDRPMNSSYRDFTKRLRLLISKRPDLITTTLSNIFTMRLIGNKTHGDLAEIAIAEFINQYMYDYKSVHVGKDLYRAKSKEEDIRIINELTKDEFPVSLKAYGVGPLQLSTDKNFLMFPRLEQEGDEITDPVTIREIFKDDAFSDFDKINVLPLIYDEKAKQCNIMAFDFDAAKVQTAVIRLEESGRGRKHPVYKFYDNEGAYICEVRYGGPSANALQRGLWTHTRKAERYFESMTGGWIAYSHNLVLVELFSHALVSSQSGHETALMKIKEDIDRLRGSQR
;
A
#
# COMPACT_ATOMS: atom_id res chain seq x y z
N MET A 1 -15.84 6.90 29.08
CA MET A 1 -16.30 6.49 27.73
C MET A 1 -15.07 6.39 26.86
N THR A 2 -14.54 5.18 26.71
CA THR A 2 -13.36 4.90 25.90
C THR A 2 -13.74 5.05 24.43
N ASN A 3 -13.01 5.92 23.74
CA ASN A 3 -13.16 6.22 22.33
C ASN A 3 -12.50 5.09 21.52
N ASP A 4 -13.06 3.88 21.57
CA ASP A 4 -12.67 2.79 20.68
C ASP A 4 -13.35 3.00 19.32
N ARG A 5 -12.86 3.97 18.55
CA ARG A 5 -13.09 3.96 17.11
C ARG A 5 -12.17 2.87 16.54
N PRO A 6 -12.70 1.79 15.93
CA PRO A 6 -11.86 0.87 15.18
C PRO A 6 -11.12 1.67 14.11
N MET A 7 -9.80 1.51 14.01
CA MET A 7 -9.06 1.98 12.85
C MET A 7 -9.59 1.15 11.65
N ASN A 8 -10.09 1.72 10.55
CA ASN A 8 -10.17 3.13 10.19
C ASN A 8 -11.34 3.37 9.21
N SER A 9 -12.53 3.68 9.74
CA SER A 9 -13.72 3.97 8.92
C SER A 9 -13.44 5.00 7.81
N SER A 10 -12.57 5.98 8.06
CA SER A 10 -12.15 6.99 7.09
C SER A 10 -11.31 6.43 5.94
N TYR A 11 -10.39 5.48 6.20
CA TYR A 11 -9.63 4.80 5.14
C TYR A 11 -10.54 3.91 4.29
N ARG A 12 -11.45 3.16 4.93
CA ARG A 12 -12.40 2.31 4.23
C ARG A 12 -13.41 3.12 3.40
N ASP A 13 -13.82 4.28 3.88
CA ASP A 13 -14.63 5.22 3.09
C ASP A 13 -13.81 5.77 1.91
N PHE A 14 -12.56 6.18 2.14
CA PHE A 14 -11.66 6.62 1.08
C PHE A 14 -11.47 5.56 -0.01
N THR A 15 -11.18 4.29 0.34
CA THR A 15 -11.00 3.22 -0.64
C THR A 15 -12.27 2.95 -1.44
N LYS A 16 -13.45 3.01 -0.81
CA LYS A 16 -14.74 2.95 -1.51
C LYS A 16 -14.93 4.10 -2.51
N ARG A 17 -14.61 5.33 -2.10
CA ARG A 17 -14.71 6.53 -2.95
C ARG A 17 -13.72 6.48 -4.12
N LEU A 18 -12.48 6.05 -3.85
CA LEU A 18 -11.44 5.83 -4.85
C LEU A 18 -11.88 4.78 -5.87
N ARG A 19 -12.35 3.62 -5.41
CA ARG A 19 -12.87 2.55 -6.28
C ARG A 19 -14.04 3.03 -7.13
N LEU A 20 -14.96 3.82 -6.56
CA LEU A 20 -16.08 4.40 -7.29
C LEU A 20 -15.59 5.35 -8.39
N LEU A 21 -14.67 6.26 -8.08
CA LEU A 21 -14.07 7.16 -9.06
C LEU A 21 -13.42 6.36 -10.20
N ILE A 22 -12.58 5.38 -9.87
CA ILE A 22 -11.90 4.54 -10.85
C ILE A 22 -12.91 3.80 -11.74
N SER A 23 -13.97 3.23 -11.18
CA SER A 23 -14.99 2.53 -11.97
C SER A 23 -15.72 3.46 -12.95
N LYS A 24 -15.92 4.74 -12.58
CA LYS A 24 -16.59 5.74 -13.42
C LYS A 24 -15.66 6.35 -14.47
N ARG A 25 -14.36 6.45 -14.15
CA ARG A 25 -13.32 7.10 -14.96
C ARG A 25 -12.05 6.26 -14.99
N PRO A 26 -12.10 5.05 -15.60
CA PRO A 26 -10.95 4.16 -15.65
C PRO A 26 -9.79 4.78 -16.44
N ASP A 27 -10.09 5.63 -17.41
CA ASP A 27 -9.11 6.36 -18.23
C ASP A 27 -8.10 7.16 -17.39
N LEU A 28 -8.58 7.82 -16.33
CA LEU A 28 -7.73 8.66 -15.48
C LEU A 28 -6.69 7.81 -14.73
N ILE A 29 -7.14 6.75 -14.06
CA ILE A 29 -6.21 5.92 -13.28
C ILE A 29 -5.31 5.08 -14.19
N THR A 30 -5.81 4.59 -15.34
CA THR A 30 -4.98 3.88 -16.33
C THR A 30 -3.86 4.77 -16.84
N THR A 31 -4.16 6.05 -17.12
CA THR A 31 -3.16 7.03 -17.55
C THR A 31 -2.13 7.27 -16.44
N THR A 32 -2.58 7.51 -15.20
CA THR A 32 -1.69 7.72 -14.05
C THR A 32 -0.80 6.51 -13.78
N LEU A 33 -1.36 5.30 -13.73
CA LEU A 33 -0.58 4.07 -13.49
C LEU A 33 0.37 3.76 -14.64
N SER A 34 -0.03 4.01 -15.90
CA SER A 34 0.86 3.91 -17.06
C SER A 34 2.07 4.83 -16.91
N ASN A 35 1.85 6.08 -16.50
CA ASN A 35 2.93 7.03 -16.25
C ASN A 35 3.83 6.57 -15.08
N ILE A 36 3.25 6.12 -13.96
CA ILE A 36 4.01 5.59 -12.80
C ILE A 36 4.90 4.42 -13.24
N PHE A 37 4.35 3.42 -13.92
CA PHE A 37 5.13 2.24 -14.31
C PHE A 37 6.08 2.48 -15.48
N THR A 38 5.86 3.53 -16.28
CA THR A 38 6.86 4.01 -17.25
C THR A 38 8.15 4.46 -16.55
N MET A 39 8.07 4.99 -15.33
CA MET A 39 9.25 5.48 -14.61
C MET A 39 10.23 4.38 -14.22
N ARG A 40 9.82 3.11 -14.30
CA ARG A 40 10.74 1.97 -14.17
C ARG A 40 11.80 1.94 -15.27
N LEU A 41 11.51 2.49 -16.45
CA LEU A 41 12.48 2.66 -17.53
C LEU A 41 13.61 3.63 -17.14
N ILE A 42 13.34 4.57 -16.23
CA ILE A 42 14.34 5.51 -15.69
C ILE A 42 15.09 4.86 -14.53
N GLY A 43 14.38 4.16 -13.64
CA GLY A 43 15.03 3.45 -12.53
C GLY A 43 14.08 2.65 -11.64
N ASN A 44 14.56 1.49 -11.18
CA ASN A 44 13.79 0.59 -10.32
C ASN A 44 13.47 1.14 -8.93
N LYS A 45 14.18 2.14 -8.41
CA LYS A 45 13.81 2.79 -7.13
C LYS A 45 12.89 3.99 -7.33
N THR A 46 13.10 4.71 -8.42
CA THR A 46 12.41 5.96 -8.77
C THR A 46 10.90 5.79 -8.91
N HIS A 47 10.42 4.66 -9.41
CA HIS A 47 8.97 4.45 -9.58
C HIS A 47 8.19 4.40 -8.26
N GLY A 48 8.82 4.01 -7.14
CA GLY A 48 8.19 4.02 -5.82
C GLY A 48 7.93 5.45 -5.34
N ASP A 49 8.99 6.25 -5.29
CA ASP A 49 8.90 7.67 -4.88
C ASP A 49 7.94 8.45 -5.81
N LEU A 50 7.99 8.18 -7.12
CA LEU A 50 7.08 8.84 -8.08
C LEU A 50 5.63 8.33 -7.98
N ALA A 51 5.40 7.08 -7.55
CA ALA A 51 4.05 6.61 -7.26
C ALA A 51 3.44 7.38 -6.09
N GLU A 52 4.22 7.72 -5.08
CA GLU A 52 3.77 8.52 -3.94
C GLU A 52 3.30 9.90 -4.37
N ILE A 53 4.11 10.59 -5.18
CA ILE A 53 3.78 11.91 -5.73
C ILE A 53 2.56 11.83 -6.64
N ALA A 54 2.53 10.88 -7.57
CA ALA A 54 1.47 10.77 -8.56
C ALA A 54 0.11 10.39 -7.94
N ILE A 55 0.08 9.50 -6.95
CA ILE A 55 -1.17 9.14 -6.26
C ILE A 55 -1.65 10.28 -5.36
N ALA A 56 -0.75 11.00 -4.67
CA ALA A 56 -1.13 12.18 -3.93
C ALA A 56 -1.79 13.23 -4.85
N GLU A 57 -1.18 13.49 -6.00
CA GLU A 57 -1.72 14.44 -6.96
C GLU A 57 -3.00 13.93 -7.63
N PHE A 58 -3.11 12.64 -7.93
CA PHE A 58 -4.35 12.04 -8.44
C PHE A 58 -5.53 12.31 -7.49
N ILE A 59 -5.32 12.14 -6.19
CA ILE A 59 -6.35 12.43 -5.17
C ILE A 59 -6.72 13.91 -5.24
N ASN A 60 -5.73 14.81 -5.21
CA ASN A 60 -5.96 16.26 -5.25
C ASN A 60 -6.71 16.74 -6.49
N GLN A 61 -6.45 16.12 -7.64
CA GLN A 61 -7.05 16.54 -8.91
C GLN A 61 -8.44 15.95 -9.15
N TYR A 62 -8.69 14.72 -8.67
CA TYR A 62 -9.85 13.94 -9.11
C TYR A 62 -10.82 13.53 -7.98
N MET A 63 -10.45 13.69 -6.70
CA MET A 63 -11.31 13.39 -5.56
C MET A 63 -11.67 14.66 -4.79
N TYR A 64 -12.81 15.27 -5.11
CA TYR A 64 -13.21 16.59 -4.56
C TYR A 64 -13.40 16.61 -3.03
N ASP A 65 -13.67 15.45 -2.42
CA ASP A 65 -13.91 15.25 -1.00
C ASP A 65 -12.64 14.86 -0.22
N TYR A 66 -11.49 14.77 -0.91
CA TYR A 66 -10.22 14.45 -0.28
C TYR A 66 -9.10 15.35 -0.76
N LYS A 67 -8.13 15.54 0.13
CA LYS A 67 -6.83 16.12 -0.17
C LYS A 67 -5.75 15.15 0.24
N SER A 68 -4.65 15.14 -0.48
CA SER A 68 -3.48 14.34 -0.17
C SER A 68 -2.21 15.18 -0.17
N VAL A 69 -1.33 14.88 0.77
CA VAL A 69 -0.02 15.50 0.90
C VAL A 69 1.03 14.41 0.89
N HIS A 70 2.01 14.52 -0.02
CA HIS A 70 3.22 13.70 0.04
C HIS A 70 4.06 14.11 1.24
N VAL A 71 4.38 13.16 2.11
CA VAL A 71 5.06 13.45 3.39
C VAL A 71 6.58 13.56 3.21
N GLY A 72 7.14 13.01 2.12
CA GLY A 72 8.55 13.15 1.76
C GLY A 72 9.54 12.76 2.86
N LYS A 73 10.82 13.18 2.68
CA LYS A 73 11.90 13.01 3.66
C LYS A 73 12.31 14.33 4.34
N ASP A 74 11.52 15.41 4.22
CA ASP A 74 11.92 16.73 4.70
C ASP A 74 12.01 16.83 6.24
N LEU A 75 13.24 16.62 6.70
CA LEU A 75 14.07 17.25 7.76
C LEU A 75 13.50 17.74 9.10
N TYR A 76 12.20 17.90 9.31
CA TYR A 76 11.66 18.47 10.58
C TYR A 76 10.57 17.67 11.28
N ARG A 77 10.10 16.56 10.68
CA ARG A 77 9.23 15.61 11.38
C ARG A 77 9.90 14.25 11.41
N ALA A 78 10.30 13.83 12.61
CA ALA A 78 10.57 12.42 12.85
C ALA A 78 9.30 11.64 12.43
N LYS A 79 9.38 10.84 11.37
CA LYS A 79 8.26 9.97 10.94
C LYS A 79 7.84 9.14 12.16
N SER A 80 6.64 9.37 12.69
CA SER A 80 6.13 8.57 13.81
C SER A 80 5.76 7.16 13.31
N LYS A 81 5.35 7.02 12.04
CA LYS A 81 4.96 5.76 11.37
C LYS A 81 5.51 5.65 9.93
N GLU A 82 5.38 4.47 9.32
CA GLU A 82 5.69 4.23 7.88
C GLU A 82 4.61 4.89 7.00
N GLU A 83 4.65 6.22 6.90
CA GLU A 83 3.70 6.98 6.09
C GLU A 83 4.41 7.65 4.91
N ASP A 84 3.79 7.51 3.73
CA ASP A 84 4.31 8.03 2.47
C ASP A 84 3.46 9.22 2.01
N ILE A 85 2.13 9.11 2.20
CA ILE A 85 1.18 10.20 2.01
C ILE A 85 0.28 10.35 3.24
N ARG A 86 -0.26 11.56 3.45
CA ARG A 86 -1.34 11.83 4.39
C ARG A 86 -2.58 12.26 3.62
N ILE A 87 -3.69 11.58 3.86
CA ILE A 87 -4.99 11.89 3.25
C ILE A 87 -5.85 12.60 4.28
N ILE A 88 -6.55 13.63 3.83
CA ILE A 88 -7.45 14.47 4.62
C ILE A 88 -8.82 14.40 3.96
N ASN A 89 -9.83 13.98 4.71
CA ASN A 89 -11.22 14.10 4.25
C ASN A 89 -11.63 15.58 4.39
N GLU A 90 -11.96 16.23 3.28
CA GLU A 90 -12.27 17.67 3.28
C GLU A 90 -13.63 17.98 3.93
N LEU A 91 -14.50 16.98 4.10
CA LEU A 91 -15.81 17.14 4.74
C LEU A 91 -15.72 16.93 6.25
N THR A 92 -15.10 15.84 6.70
CA THR A 92 -15.01 15.49 8.13
C THR A 92 -13.78 16.06 8.83
N LYS A 93 -12.76 16.47 8.06
CA LYS A 93 -11.42 16.86 8.52
C LYS A 93 -10.63 15.73 9.19
N ASP A 94 -11.08 14.49 9.06
CA ASP A 94 -10.30 13.34 9.50
C ASP A 94 -9.02 13.23 8.66
N GLU A 95 -7.89 13.05 9.34
CA GLU A 95 -6.60 12.81 8.70
C GLU A 95 -6.13 11.40 9.00
N PHE A 96 -5.60 10.71 7.99
CA PHE A 96 -5.00 9.40 8.17
C PHE A 96 -3.77 9.19 7.28
N PRO A 97 -2.71 8.57 7.82
CA PRO A 97 -1.53 8.23 7.05
C PRO A 97 -1.83 7.02 6.15
N VAL A 98 -1.17 6.96 4.99
CA VAL A 98 -1.17 5.80 4.09
C VAL A 98 0.27 5.49 3.67
N SER A 99 0.65 4.21 3.76
CA SER A 99 1.86 3.71 3.12
C SER A 99 1.53 3.24 1.71
N LEU A 100 2.21 3.83 0.73
CA LEU A 100 2.12 3.43 -0.67
C LEU A 100 3.26 2.47 -0.96
N LYS A 101 2.92 1.34 -1.60
CA LYS A 101 3.94 0.34 -1.94
C LYS A 101 3.80 -0.03 -3.41
N ALA A 102 4.72 0.44 -4.24
CA ALA A 102 4.81 0.07 -5.66
C ALA A 102 5.80 -1.10 -5.84
N TYR A 103 5.32 -2.27 -6.30
CA TYR A 103 6.16 -3.47 -6.43
C TYR A 103 5.54 -4.50 -7.38
N GLY A 104 6.36 -5.46 -7.84
CA GLY A 104 5.87 -6.57 -8.65
C GLY A 104 5.02 -7.53 -7.81
N VAL A 105 3.99 -8.13 -8.39
CA VAL A 105 3.11 -9.10 -7.70
C VAL A 105 3.91 -10.15 -6.92
N GLY A 106 3.63 -10.30 -5.62
CA GLY A 106 4.54 -11.05 -4.74
C GLY A 106 4.39 -10.77 -3.24
N PRO A 107 5.45 -11.05 -2.45
CA PRO A 107 5.50 -10.74 -1.03
C PRO A 107 5.34 -9.24 -0.76
N LEU A 108 4.55 -8.90 0.25
CA LEU A 108 4.25 -7.54 0.67
C LEU A 108 4.51 -7.41 2.17
N GLN A 109 5.31 -6.43 2.57
CA GLN A 109 5.41 -6.05 3.98
C GLN A 109 4.23 -5.12 4.32
N LEU A 110 3.49 -5.47 5.37
CA LEU A 110 2.37 -4.66 5.90
C LEU A 110 2.83 -3.77 7.06
N SER A 111 3.81 -4.25 7.85
CA SER A 111 4.43 -3.48 8.94
C SER A 111 5.85 -4.00 9.20
N THR A 112 6.78 -3.12 9.57
CA THR A 112 8.14 -3.52 9.98
C THR A 112 8.23 -4.08 11.39
N ASP A 113 7.16 -4.02 12.21
CA ASP A 113 7.17 -4.39 13.64
C ASP A 113 8.42 -3.83 14.34
N LYS A 114 8.50 -2.50 14.45
CA LYS A 114 9.73 -1.79 14.86
C LYS A 114 10.26 -2.23 16.24
N ASN A 115 9.37 -2.68 17.11
CA ASN A 115 9.70 -3.13 18.47
C ASN A 115 9.87 -4.65 18.57
N PHE A 116 9.71 -5.38 17.46
CA PHE A 116 9.92 -6.82 17.34
C PHE A 116 9.05 -7.64 18.30
N LEU A 117 7.79 -7.25 18.48
CA LEU A 117 6.91 -7.82 19.52
C LEU A 117 6.06 -8.98 19.00
N MET A 118 5.68 -8.98 17.72
CA MET A 118 4.71 -9.96 17.21
C MET A 118 5.28 -11.38 17.22
N PHE A 119 6.53 -11.57 16.77
CA PHE A 119 7.12 -12.90 16.66
C PHE A 119 7.36 -13.55 18.04
N PRO A 120 8.00 -12.88 19.02
CA PRO A 120 8.18 -13.46 20.36
C PRO A 120 6.87 -13.75 21.08
N ARG A 121 5.81 -12.97 20.81
CA ARG A 121 4.49 -13.25 21.37
C ARG A 121 3.93 -14.57 20.85
N LEU A 122 4.09 -14.86 19.56
CA LEU A 122 3.65 -16.14 18.96
C LEU A 122 4.48 -17.32 19.46
N GLU A 123 5.79 -17.14 19.69
CA GLU A 123 6.67 -18.19 20.26
C GLU A 123 6.21 -18.69 21.63
N GLN A 124 5.46 -17.89 22.39
CA GLN A 124 4.94 -18.29 23.70
C GLN A 124 3.80 -19.34 23.60
N GLU A 125 3.18 -19.47 22.43
CA GLU A 125 2.02 -20.34 22.21
C GLU A 125 2.40 -21.70 21.58
N GLY A 126 3.60 -21.81 21.02
CA GLY A 126 4.11 -23.02 20.36
C GLY A 126 3.91 -23.04 18.84
N ASP A 127 4.17 -24.20 18.24
CA ASP A 127 4.36 -24.33 16.78
C ASP A 127 3.05 -24.33 15.97
N GLU A 128 1.93 -24.71 16.59
CA GLU A 128 0.63 -24.74 15.91
C GLU A 128 -0.49 -24.32 16.87
N ILE A 129 -1.17 -23.24 16.51
CA ILE A 129 -2.20 -22.58 17.31
C ILE A 129 -3.51 -22.69 16.54
N THR A 130 -4.45 -23.47 17.09
CA THR A 130 -5.76 -23.76 16.46
C THR A 130 -6.93 -23.41 17.37
N ASP A 131 -6.68 -23.13 18.66
CA ASP A 131 -7.74 -22.75 19.58
C ASP A 131 -8.26 -21.33 19.27
N PRO A 132 -9.56 -21.15 18.97
CA PRO A 132 -10.10 -19.85 18.61
C PRO A 132 -10.09 -18.83 19.76
N VAL A 133 -10.03 -19.27 21.03
CA VAL A 133 -9.89 -18.34 22.16
C VAL A 133 -8.48 -17.77 22.17
N THR A 134 -7.46 -18.62 22.11
CA THR A 134 -6.05 -18.22 22.03
C THR A 134 -5.76 -17.31 20.84
N ILE A 135 -6.25 -17.64 19.64
CA ILE A 135 -6.05 -16.79 18.44
C ILE A 135 -6.63 -15.38 18.65
N ARG A 136 -7.82 -15.28 19.27
CA ARG A 136 -8.42 -13.97 19.58
C ARG A 136 -7.65 -13.21 20.64
N GLU A 137 -7.06 -13.90 21.61
CA GLU A 137 -6.21 -13.28 22.63
C GLU A 137 -4.91 -12.74 22.03
N ILE A 138 -4.27 -13.47 21.10
CA ILE A 138 -3.09 -13.01 20.36
C ILE A 138 -3.38 -11.69 19.65
N PHE A 139 -4.50 -11.58 18.91
CA PHE A 139 -4.84 -10.34 18.21
C PHE A 139 -5.23 -9.16 19.13
N LYS A 140 -5.59 -9.45 20.39
CA LYS A 140 -5.87 -8.43 21.41
C LYS A 140 -4.63 -8.02 22.20
N ASP A 141 -3.55 -8.79 22.10
CA ASP A 141 -2.30 -8.51 22.78
C ASP A 141 -1.65 -7.23 22.24
N ASP A 142 -1.00 -6.47 23.12
CA ASP A 142 -0.31 -5.22 22.77
C ASP A 142 0.77 -5.42 21.70
N ALA A 143 1.39 -6.62 21.65
CA ALA A 143 2.33 -7.00 20.60
C ALA A 143 1.73 -6.95 19.19
N PHE A 144 0.42 -7.18 19.08
CA PHE A 144 -0.34 -7.12 17.82
C PHE A 144 -1.09 -5.80 17.65
N SER A 145 -0.90 -4.83 18.55
CA SER A 145 -1.59 -3.55 18.47
C SER A 145 -1.30 -2.78 17.17
N ASP A 146 -0.17 -3.04 16.50
CA ASP A 146 0.20 -2.40 15.22
C ASP A 146 -0.28 -3.19 13.98
N PHE A 147 -0.99 -4.32 14.15
CA PHE A 147 -1.38 -5.20 13.06
C PHE A 147 -2.22 -4.51 11.98
N ASP A 148 -3.13 -3.61 12.36
CA ASP A 148 -4.04 -2.87 11.49
C ASP A 148 -3.86 -1.34 11.56
N LYS A 149 -2.78 -0.86 12.18
CA LYS A 149 -2.55 0.58 12.39
C LYS A 149 -1.94 1.33 11.20
N ILE A 150 -1.52 0.62 10.16
CA ILE A 150 -0.94 1.21 8.96
C ILE A 150 -1.89 0.93 7.80
N ASN A 151 -2.48 1.99 7.24
CA ASN A 151 -3.22 1.86 6.00
C ASN A 151 -2.21 1.61 4.87
N VAL A 152 -2.24 0.45 4.23
CA VAL A 152 -1.35 0.13 3.11
C VAL A 152 -2.16 0.17 1.81
N LEU A 153 -1.66 0.88 0.81
CA LEU A 153 -2.23 0.93 -0.55
C LEU A 153 -1.20 0.41 -1.57
N PRO A 154 -1.12 -0.92 -1.77
CA PRO A 154 -0.28 -1.53 -2.79
C PRO A 154 -0.65 -1.13 -4.22
N LEU A 155 0.35 -0.69 -4.98
CA LEU A 155 0.33 -0.57 -6.44
C LEU A 155 1.13 -1.74 -7.01
N ILE A 156 0.43 -2.79 -7.41
CA ILE A 156 1.07 -4.02 -7.91
C ILE A 156 1.12 -4.05 -9.43
N TYR A 157 2.16 -4.66 -9.98
CA TYR A 157 2.29 -4.89 -11.41
C TYR A 157 2.77 -6.30 -11.77
N ASP A 158 2.34 -6.76 -12.94
CA ASP A 158 2.96 -7.85 -13.68
C ASP A 158 3.62 -7.26 -14.92
N GLU A 159 4.95 -7.19 -14.91
CA GLU A 159 5.73 -6.58 -15.98
C GLU A 159 5.66 -7.38 -17.29
N LYS A 160 5.59 -8.71 -17.20
CA LYS A 160 5.53 -9.56 -18.39
C LYS A 160 4.18 -9.40 -19.08
N ALA A 161 3.11 -9.34 -18.30
CA ALA A 161 1.76 -9.13 -18.81
C ALA A 161 1.44 -7.65 -19.12
N LYS A 162 2.30 -6.71 -18.68
CA LYS A 162 2.05 -5.26 -18.72
C LYS A 162 0.71 -4.87 -18.11
N GLN A 163 0.46 -5.41 -16.92
CA GLN A 163 -0.77 -5.17 -16.17
C GLN A 163 -0.46 -4.66 -14.77
N CYS A 164 -1.39 -3.91 -14.19
CA CYS A 164 -1.29 -3.39 -12.84
C CYS A 164 -2.63 -3.38 -12.12
N ASN A 165 -2.59 -3.21 -10.80
CA ASN A 165 -3.75 -3.18 -9.93
C ASN A 165 -3.43 -2.35 -8.67
N ILE A 166 -4.42 -1.68 -8.11
CA ILE A 166 -4.33 -1.06 -6.79
C ILE A 166 -5.15 -1.93 -5.83
N MET A 167 -4.49 -2.41 -4.77
CA MET A 167 -5.11 -3.33 -3.81
C MET A 167 -5.23 -2.66 -2.44
N ALA A 168 -6.13 -3.16 -1.60
CA ALA A 168 -6.20 -2.83 -0.18
C ALA A 168 -6.34 -4.13 0.63
N PHE A 169 -5.47 -4.36 1.60
CA PHE A 169 -5.52 -5.56 2.44
C PHE A 169 -6.63 -5.43 3.49
N ASP A 170 -7.50 -6.44 3.60
CA ASP A 170 -8.60 -6.45 4.56
C ASP A 170 -8.13 -7.07 5.89
N PHE A 171 -7.64 -6.22 6.79
CA PHE A 171 -7.18 -6.63 8.11
C PHE A 171 -8.30 -7.21 8.98
N ASP A 172 -9.54 -6.72 8.83
CA ASP A 172 -10.69 -7.22 9.58
C ASP A 172 -10.99 -8.67 9.16
N ALA A 173 -11.08 -8.91 7.85
CA ALA A 173 -11.27 -10.25 7.31
C ALA A 173 -10.12 -11.18 7.71
N ALA A 174 -8.87 -10.70 7.66
CA ALA A 174 -7.70 -11.49 8.09
C ALA A 174 -7.80 -11.93 9.55
N LYS A 175 -8.14 -11.01 10.48
CA LYS A 175 -8.31 -11.33 11.91
C LYS A 175 -9.46 -12.30 12.14
N VAL A 176 -10.62 -12.03 11.54
CA VAL A 176 -11.85 -12.81 11.76
C VAL A 176 -11.75 -14.22 11.19
N GLN A 177 -11.10 -14.38 10.04
CA GLN A 177 -11.03 -15.66 9.33
C GLN A 177 -9.82 -16.51 9.68
N THR A 178 -8.85 -15.98 10.44
CA THR A 178 -7.71 -16.78 10.92
C THR A 178 -8.22 -17.94 11.78
N ALA A 179 -7.95 -19.16 11.33
CA ALA A 179 -8.31 -20.40 12.02
C ALA A 179 -7.07 -21.17 12.51
N VAL A 180 -5.92 -21.00 11.84
CA VAL A 180 -4.67 -21.67 12.20
C VAL A 180 -3.51 -20.68 12.09
N ILE A 181 -2.67 -20.65 13.12
CA ILE A 181 -1.36 -19.99 13.08
C ILE A 181 -0.30 -21.08 13.25
N ARG A 182 0.62 -21.21 12.28
CA ARG A 182 1.62 -22.29 12.27
C ARG A 182 3.03 -21.75 12.07
N LEU A 183 3.95 -22.19 12.90
CA LEU A 183 5.38 -22.01 12.72
C LEU A 183 5.84 -22.84 11.52
N GLU A 184 6.50 -22.18 10.57
CA GLU A 184 7.22 -22.85 9.50
C GLU A 184 8.71 -22.53 9.63
N GLU A 185 9.49 -23.60 9.82
CA GLU A 185 10.94 -23.53 9.97
C GLU A 185 11.66 -23.00 8.71
N SER A 186 12.92 -22.62 8.90
CA SER A 186 13.81 -22.20 7.84
C SER A 186 13.97 -23.30 6.77
N GLY A 187 13.60 -22.99 5.52
CA GLY A 187 13.71 -23.91 4.37
C GLY A 187 13.40 -23.23 3.03
N ARG A 188 13.86 -23.81 1.91
CA ARG A 188 13.75 -23.26 0.53
C ARG A 188 14.29 -21.83 0.37
N GLY A 189 15.50 -21.57 0.92
CA GLY A 189 16.20 -20.29 0.78
C GLY A 189 15.82 -19.21 1.79
N ARG A 190 14.94 -19.52 2.76
CA ARG A 190 14.60 -18.61 3.87
C ARG A 190 15.46 -18.92 5.10
N LYS A 191 16.20 -17.92 5.58
CA LYS A 191 17.16 -18.05 6.70
C LYS A 191 16.48 -18.13 8.08
N HIS A 192 15.30 -17.55 8.23
CA HIS A 192 14.62 -17.41 9.52
C HIS A 192 13.20 -17.99 9.47
N PRO A 193 12.70 -18.53 10.60
CA PRO A 193 11.34 -19.05 10.69
C PRO A 193 10.28 -17.96 10.53
N VAL A 194 9.05 -18.39 10.23
CA VAL A 194 7.87 -17.53 10.16
C VAL A 194 6.68 -18.18 10.82
N TYR A 195 5.79 -17.38 11.39
CA TYR A 195 4.44 -17.84 11.70
C TYR A 195 3.51 -17.47 10.56
N LYS A 196 2.83 -18.44 9.96
CA LYS A 196 1.84 -18.21 8.90
C LYS A 196 0.43 -18.38 9.43
N PHE A 197 -0.44 -17.51 8.93
CA PHE A 197 -1.84 -17.43 9.29
C PHE A 197 -2.66 -18.00 8.14
N TYR A 198 -3.56 -18.91 8.47
CA TYR A 198 -4.41 -19.63 7.53
C TYR A 198 -5.87 -19.55 7.96
N ASP A 199 -6.77 -19.57 6.98
CA ASP A 199 -8.21 -19.71 7.24
C ASP A 199 -8.63 -21.16 7.45
N ASN A 200 -9.93 -21.36 7.68
CA ASN A 200 -10.54 -22.67 7.87
C ASN A 200 -10.47 -23.59 6.63
N GLU A 201 -10.23 -23.03 5.44
CA GLU A 201 -9.98 -23.77 4.19
C GLU A 201 -8.48 -24.07 3.99
N GLY A 202 -7.62 -23.61 4.91
CA GLY A 202 -6.18 -23.73 4.81
C GLY A 202 -5.54 -22.75 3.81
N ALA A 203 -6.27 -21.72 3.37
CA ALA A 203 -5.73 -20.72 2.48
C ALA A 203 -4.90 -19.69 3.24
N TYR A 204 -3.81 -19.23 2.61
CA TYR A 204 -2.86 -18.30 3.20
C TYR A 204 -3.44 -16.89 3.35
N ILE A 205 -3.28 -16.30 4.54
CA ILE A 205 -3.72 -14.94 4.86
C ILE A 205 -2.53 -13.97 4.93
N CYS A 206 -1.63 -14.22 5.89
CA CYS A 206 -0.46 -13.39 6.18
C CYS A 206 0.62 -14.20 6.90
N GLU A 207 1.77 -13.60 7.15
CA GLU A 207 2.85 -14.20 7.94
C GLU A 207 3.54 -13.15 8.82
N VAL A 208 3.91 -13.54 10.04
CA VAL A 208 4.82 -12.77 10.89
C VAL A 208 6.21 -13.36 10.73
N ARG A 209 7.14 -12.54 10.26
CA ARG A 209 8.53 -12.94 10.04
C ARG A 209 9.40 -12.58 11.24
N TYR A 210 10.35 -13.46 11.54
CA TYR A 210 11.34 -13.26 12.59
C TYR A 210 12.03 -11.89 12.50
N GLY A 211 12.04 -11.17 13.62
CA GLY A 211 12.57 -9.82 13.70
C GLY A 211 13.81 -9.64 14.59
N GLY A 212 14.39 -10.71 15.14
CA GLY A 212 15.49 -10.56 16.09
C GLY A 212 16.74 -9.85 15.52
N PRO A 213 17.80 -9.66 16.34
CA PRO A 213 18.95 -8.81 16.03
C PRO A 213 19.69 -9.09 14.71
N SER A 214 19.48 -10.27 14.13
CA SER A 214 20.08 -10.69 12.84
C SER A 214 19.21 -10.39 11.61
N ALA A 215 17.98 -9.90 11.78
CA ALA A 215 17.03 -9.63 10.69
C ALA A 215 17.04 -8.14 10.28
N ASN A 216 17.22 -7.89 8.97
CA ASN A 216 17.08 -6.53 8.44
C ASN A 216 15.59 -6.12 8.32
N ALA A 217 15.33 -4.84 8.01
CA ALA A 217 13.97 -4.31 7.93
C ALA A 217 13.08 -5.03 6.91
N LEU A 218 13.65 -5.57 5.83
CA LEU A 218 12.92 -6.32 4.79
C LEU A 218 12.75 -7.81 5.12
N GLN A 219 13.19 -8.25 6.30
CA GLN A 219 13.14 -9.65 6.72
C GLN A 219 12.19 -9.89 7.89
N ARG A 220 11.58 -8.84 8.45
CA ARG A 220 10.86 -8.89 9.72
C ARG A 220 9.45 -8.31 9.67
N GLY A 221 8.68 -8.56 10.72
CA GLY A 221 7.38 -7.94 10.95
C GLY A 221 6.25 -8.63 10.22
N LEU A 222 5.16 -7.91 9.98
CA LEU A 222 3.95 -8.44 9.35
C LEU A 222 4.07 -8.38 7.83
N TRP A 223 3.83 -9.51 7.19
CA TRP A 223 3.88 -9.70 5.74
C TRP A 223 2.63 -10.40 5.24
N THR A 224 2.36 -10.23 3.95
CA THR A 224 1.43 -11.07 3.19
C THR A 224 2.02 -11.32 1.79
N HIS A 225 1.23 -11.85 0.87
CA HIS A 225 1.62 -12.14 -0.50
C HIS A 225 0.43 -11.94 -1.43
N THR A 226 0.47 -10.91 -2.27
CA THR A 226 -0.69 -10.48 -3.08
C THR A 226 -1.26 -11.56 -3.99
N ARG A 227 -0.43 -12.48 -4.49
CA ARG A 227 -0.91 -13.64 -5.24
C ARG A 227 -1.53 -14.76 -4.39
N LYS A 228 -1.00 -15.02 -3.19
CA LYS A 228 -1.43 -16.18 -2.37
C LYS A 228 -2.61 -15.85 -1.47
N ALA A 229 -2.68 -14.59 -1.03
CA ALA A 229 -3.72 -14.06 -0.16
C ALA A 229 -4.72 -13.18 -0.94
N GLU A 230 -4.90 -13.40 -2.25
CA GLU A 230 -5.74 -12.54 -3.12
C GLU A 230 -7.15 -12.33 -2.56
N ARG A 231 -7.74 -13.36 -1.92
CA ARG A 231 -9.06 -13.30 -1.26
C ARG A 231 -9.15 -12.30 -0.10
N TYR A 232 -8.01 -11.89 0.46
CA TYR A 232 -7.89 -10.90 1.53
C TYR A 232 -7.53 -9.50 1.02
N PHE A 233 -7.58 -9.30 -0.30
CA PHE A 233 -7.41 -8.00 -0.91
C PHE A 233 -8.67 -7.56 -1.63
N GLU A 234 -9.02 -6.29 -1.43
CA GLU A 234 -9.98 -5.60 -2.30
C GLU A 234 -9.23 -4.89 -3.42
N SER A 235 -9.64 -5.11 -4.67
CA SER A 235 -9.10 -4.36 -5.81
C SER A 235 -9.84 -3.04 -6.00
N MET A 236 -9.09 -1.94 -5.95
CA MET A 236 -9.58 -0.59 -6.20
C MET A 236 -9.77 -0.32 -7.70
N THR A 237 -9.03 -1.04 -8.56
CA THR A 237 -9.16 -0.94 -10.02
C THR A 237 -10.19 -1.89 -10.62
N GLY A 238 -10.85 -2.72 -9.79
CA GLY A 238 -11.82 -3.71 -10.26
C GLY A 238 -11.17 -4.92 -10.96
N GLY A 239 -9.90 -5.16 -10.71
CA GLY A 239 -9.09 -6.20 -11.34
C GLY A 239 -7.80 -5.65 -11.96
N TRP A 240 -7.11 -6.51 -12.71
CA TRP A 240 -5.92 -6.14 -13.47
C TRP A 240 -6.28 -5.26 -14.66
N ILE A 241 -5.61 -4.12 -14.79
CA ILE A 241 -5.73 -3.23 -15.95
C ILE A 241 -4.43 -3.25 -16.76
N ALA A 242 -4.54 -3.13 -18.08
CA ALA A 242 -3.36 -3.00 -18.94
C ALA A 242 -2.74 -1.59 -18.79
N TYR A 243 -1.42 -1.51 -18.85
CA TYR A 243 -0.71 -0.23 -18.92
C TYR A 243 0.27 -0.21 -20.09
N SER A 244 0.56 0.99 -20.58
CA SER A 244 1.53 1.22 -21.67
C SER A 244 2.64 2.16 -21.23
N HIS A 245 3.80 2.07 -21.87
CA HIS A 245 4.87 3.03 -21.62
C HIS A 245 4.60 4.36 -22.32
N ASN A 246 4.72 5.45 -21.58
CA ASN A 246 4.67 6.81 -22.09
C ASN A 246 6.09 7.34 -22.30
N LEU A 247 6.71 7.02 -23.44
CA LEU A 247 8.10 7.43 -23.71
C LEU A 247 8.28 8.95 -23.79
N VAL A 248 7.22 9.69 -24.15
CA VAL A 248 7.22 11.17 -24.11
C VAL A 248 7.45 11.68 -22.70
N LEU A 249 6.90 11.01 -21.67
CA LEU A 249 7.14 11.38 -20.28
C LEU A 249 8.62 11.16 -19.89
N VAL A 250 9.26 10.10 -20.39
CA VAL A 250 10.70 9.86 -20.15
C VAL A 250 11.53 10.99 -20.76
N GLU A 251 11.20 11.39 -21.98
CA GLU A 251 11.83 12.51 -22.66
C GLU A 251 11.60 13.84 -21.92
N LEU A 252 10.37 14.09 -21.44
CA LEU A 252 10.03 15.27 -20.65
C LEU A 252 10.89 15.35 -19.37
N PHE A 253 11.06 14.24 -18.65
CA PHE A 253 11.95 14.18 -17.48
C PHE A 253 13.41 14.47 -17.88
N SER A 254 13.89 13.87 -18.96
CA SER A 254 15.27 14.09 -19.45
C SER A 254 15.53 15.57 -19.74
N HIS A 255 14.63 16.24 -20.47
CA HIS A 255 14.79 17.67 -20.79
C HIS A 255 14.57 18.56 -19.57
N ALA A 256 13.62 18.22 -18.68
CA ALA A 256 13.38 18.96 -17.46
C ALA A 256 14.63 19.01 -16.57
N LEU A 257 15.44 17.95 -16.52
CA LEU A 257 16.67 17.94 -15.71
C LEU A 257 17.77 18.89 -16.19
N VAL A 258 17.68 19.40 -17.42
CA VAL A 258 18.67 20.31 -18.02
C VAL A 258 18.09 21.66 -18.43
N SER A 259 16.81 21.93 -18.14
CA SER A 259 16.13 23.19 -18.46
C SER A 259 16.07 24.16 -17.28
N SER A 260 15.78 25.43 -17.58
CA SER A 260 15.61 26.46 -16.55
C SER A 260 14.24 26.39 -15.87
N GLN A 261 14.13 27.01 -14.70
CA GLN A 261 12.86 27.18 -13.97
C GLN A 261 11.76 27.79 -14.86
N SER A 262 12.09 28.80 -15.67
CA SER A 262 11.12 29.42 -16.58
C SER A 262 10.60 28.44 -17.64
N GLY A 263 11.46 27.53 -18.12
CA GLY A 263 11.04 26.43 -18.98
C GLY A 263 10.09 25.47 -18.27
N HIS A 264 10.36 25.13 -17.01
CA HIS A 264 9.49 24.28 -16.19
C HIS A 264 8.12 24.93 -15.93
N GLU A 265 8.08 26.22 -15.60
CA GLU A 265 6.83 26.95 -15.38
C GLU A 265 5.95 26.94 -16.63
N THR A 266 6.55 27.13 -17.80
CA THR A 266 5.85 27.07 -19.09
C THR A 266 5.30 25.67 -19.37
N ALA A 267 6.12 24.63 -19.17
CA ALA A 267 5.68 23.24 -19.33
C ALA A 267 4.55 22.89 -18.34
N LEU A 268 4.68 23.33 -17.08
CA LEU A 268 3.69 23.09 -16.03
C LEU A 268 2.34 23.72 -16.36
N MET A 269 2.30 24.92 -16.94
CA MET A 269 1.04 25.53 -17.40
C MET A 269 0.33 24.63 -18.42
N LYS A 270 1.07 24.09 -19.40
CA LYS A 270 0.49 23.17 -20.41
C LYS A 270 0.00 21.85 -19.84
N ILE A 271 0.71 21.32 -18.85
CA ILE A 271 0.27 20.11 -18.14
C ILE A 271 -1.00 20.39 -17.33
N LYS A 272 -1.10 21.55 -16.66
CA LYS A 272 -2.32 21.94 -15.93
C LYS A 272 -3.52 22.12 -16.86
N GLU A 273 -3.33 22.79 -17.99
CA GLU A 273 -4.36 22.92 -19.03
C GLU A 273 -4.88 21.53 -19.49
N ASP A 274 -3.98 20.56 -19.67
CA ASP A 274 -4.35 19.19 -20.04
C ASP A 274 -5.11 18.46 -18.93
N ILE A 275 -4.66 18.56 -17.67
CA ILE A 275 -5.37 17.98 -16.52
C ILE A 275 -6.78 18.56 -16.40
N ASP A 276 -6.94 19.88 -16.54
CA ASP A 276 -8.26 20.51 -16.50
C ASP A 276 -9.16 20.04 -17.65
N ARG A 277 -8.60 19.79 -18.84
CA ARG A 277 -9.33 19.14 -19.94
C ARG A 277 -9.76 17.72 -19.59
N LEU A 278 -8.87 16.90 -19.02
CA LEU A 278 -9.19 15.52 -18.60
C LEU A 278 -10.27 15.48 -17.50
N ARG A 279 -10.25 16.46 -16.59
CA ARG A 279 -11.29 16.68 -15.58
C ARG A 279 -12.61 17.12 -16.24
N GLY A 280 -12.52 18.02 -17.20
CA GLY A 280 -13.63 18.72 -17.86
C GLY A 280 -14.30 17.99 -19.02
N SER A 281 -13.79 16.84 -19.48
CA SER A 281 -14.48 15.91 -20.42
C SER A 281 -15.77 15.27 -19.82
N GLN A 282 -16.45 16.01 -18.93
CA GLN A 282 -17.70 15.75 -18.22
C GLN A 282 -18.96 16.13 -19.03
N ARG A 283 -18.90 16.17 -20.35
CA ARG A 283 -20.09 16.39 -21.18
C ARG A 283 -20.32 15.22 -22.12
#